data_AF-A0A9E2Z8E7-F1
#
_entry.id   AF-A0A9E2Z8E7-F1
#
_cell.length_a   1.000
_cell.length_b   1.000
_cell.length_c   1.000
_cell.angle_alpha   90.00
_cell.angle_beta   90.00
_cell.angle_gamma   90.00
#
_symmetry.space_group_name_H-M   'P 1'
#
loop_
_entity.id
_entity.type
_entity.pdbx_description
1 polymer ?
#
loop_
_entity_poly.entity_id
_entity_poly.type
_entity_poly.pdbx_seq_one_letter_code
_entity_poly.pdbx_strand_id
1 'polypeptide(L)' 'IEVCDDGFGTPRELSGVSGGNGLIGMRERAGVLGGSLDAGPRPGGGWRVRAVLPVGATHSA' A
#
# COMPACT_ATOMS: atom_id res chain seq x y z
N ILE A 1 8.46 -3.11 -3.48
CA ILE A 1 8.61 -2.66 -2.06
C ILE A 1 7.39 -3.12 -1.30
N GLU A 2 7.54 -3.62 -0.08
CA GLU A 2 6.42 -4.12 0.73
C GLU A 2 6.56 -3.65 2.19
N VAL A 3 5.43 -3.30 2.80
CA VAL A 3 5.31 -2.96 4.22
C VAL A 3 4.21 -3.85 4.81
N CYS A 4 4.53 -4.52 5.90
CA CYS A 4 3.62 -5.39 6.62
C CYS A 4 3.50 -4.94 8.08
N ASP A 5 2.27 -4.92 8.58
CA ASP A 5 1.91 -4.73 9.97
C ASP A 5 1.31 -6.05 10.50
N ASP A 6 1.55 -6.36 11.77
CA ASP A 6 1.08 -7.55 12.47
C ASP A 6 0.00 -7.25 13.51
N GLY A 7 -0.46 -5.99 13.59
CA GLY A 7 -1.58 -5.59 14.41
C GLY A 7 -2.89 -6.28 13.99
N PHE A 8 -3.89 -6.25 14.87
CA PHE A 8 -5.15 -6.97 14.63
C PHE A 8 -6.01 -6.39 13.49
N GLY A 9 -5.63 -5.23 12.94
CA GLY A 9 -6.47 -4.43 12.05
C GLY A 9 -7.69 -3.89 12.80
N THR A 10 -8.11 -2.65 12.51
CA THR A 10 -9.40 -2.21 13.04
C THR A 10 -10.52 -2.94 12.27
N PRO A 11 -11.51 -3.55 12.96
CA PRO A 11 -12.67 -4.13 12.30
C PRO A 11 -13.29 -3.13 11.32
N ARG A 12 -13.73 -3.59 10.15
CA ARG A 12 -14.31 -2.73 9.11
C ARG A 12 -15.45 -1.85 9.64
N GLU A 13 -16.20 -2.35 10.62
CA GLU A 13 -17.27 -1.68 11.37
C GLU A 13 -16.78 -0.43 12.17
N LEU A 14 -15.53 -0.43 12.65
CA LEU A 14 -14.89 0.72 13.32
C LEU A 14 -14.06 1.58 12.35
N SER A 15 -13.78 1.08 11.15
CA SER A 15 -12.99 1.78 10.12
C SER A 15 -13.78 2.87 9.37
N GLY A 16 -15.07 3.03 9.67
CA GLY A 16 -15.95 4.04 9.06
C GLY A 16 -15.62 5.51 9.38
N VAL A 17 -14.53 5.80 10.12
CA VAL A 17 -14.20 7.15 10.60
C VAL A 17 -12.92 7.74 9.98
N SER A 18 -12.26 7.09 9.03
CA SER A 18 -11.19 7.79 8.30
C SER A 18 -11.39 7.75 6.79
N GLY A 19 -11.86 8.89 6.27
CA GLY A 19 -11.61 9.33 4.90
C GLY A 19 -10.11 9.53 4.66
N GLY A 20 -9.34 8.46 4.81
CA GLY A 20 -7.89 8.46 4.69
C GLY A 20 -7.48 8.44 3.22
N ASN A 21 -6.93 9.55 2.73
CA ASN A 21 -6.42 9.65 1.36
C ASN A 21 -5.05 8.96 1.16
N GLY A 22 -4.52 8.30 2.19
CA GLY A 22 -3.21 7.65 2.15
C GLY A 22 -3.10 6.58 1.07
N LEU A 23 -4.00 5.59 1.08
CA LEU A 23 -4.00 4.50 0.09
C LEU A 23 -4.32 5.02 -1.32
N ILE A 24 -5.25 5.98 -1.45
CA ILE A 24 -5.61 6.59 -2.74
C ILE A 24 -4.38 7.29 -3.33
N GLY A 25 -3.78 8.22 -2.59
CA GLY A 25 -2.60 8.95 -3.03
C GLY A 25 -1.40 8.04 -3.30
N MET A 26 -1.25 6.94 -2.56
CA MET A 26 -0.21 5.95 -2.85
C MET A 26 -0.45 5.20 -4.17
N ARG A 27 -1.70 4.82 -4.48
CA ARG A 27 -2.04 4.20 -5.77
C ARG A 27 -1.81 5.17 -6.93
N GLU A 28 -2.22 6.42 -6.78
CA GLU A 28 -2.00 7.47 -7.78
C GLU A 28 -0.50 7.66 -8.05
N ARG A 29 0.32 7.82 -7.00
CA ARG A 29 1.78 7.98 -7.16
C ARG A 29 2.44 6.76 -7.80
N ALA A 30 2.04 5.54 -7.43
CA ALA A 30 2.55 4.33 -8.08
C ALA A 30 2.18 4.31 -9.57
N GLY A 31 0.92 4.65 -9.91
CA GLY A 31 0.44 4.72 -11.29
C GLY A 31 1.16 5.77 -12.14
N VAL A 32 1.45 6.96 -11.59
CA VAL A 32 2.23 8.01 -12.27
C VAL A 32 3.62 7.51 -12.69
N LEU A 33 4.23 6.60 -11.91
CA LEU A 33 5.52 5.99 -12.22
C LEU A 33 5.41 4.75 -13.12
N GLY A 34 4.22 4.44 -13.67
CA GLY A 34 3.98 3.23 -14.46
C GLY A 34 3.96 1.95 -13.61
N GLY A 35 3.81 2.08 -12.30
CA GLY A 35 3.71 0.99 -11.35
C GLY A 35 2.29 0.69 -10.90
N SER A 36 2.20 -0.12 -9.85
CA SER A 36 0.93 -0.55 -9.24
C SER A 36 1.07 -0.67 -7.72
N LEU A 37 -0.07 -0.63 -7.02
CA LEU A 37 -0.11 -0.81 -5.57
C LEU A 37 -1.34 -1.62 -5.15
N ASP A 38 -1.10 -2.63 -4.33
CA ASP A 38 -2.09 -3.44 -3.64
C ASP A 38 -2.03 -3.18 -2.13
N ALA A 39 -3.18 -3.15 -1.47
CA ALA A 39 -3.24 -2.96 -0.03
C ALA A 39 -4.46 -3.67 0.57
N GLY A 40 -4.26 -4.44 1.63
CA GLY A 40 -5.31 -5.25 2.24
C GLY A 40 -4.88 -5.98 3.51
N PRO A 41 -5.84 -6.59 4.22
CA PRO A 41 -5.55 -7.44 5.36
C PRO A 41 -4.81 -8.71 4.93
N ARG A 42 -3.99 -9.27 5.82
CA ARG A 42 -3.28 -10.53 5.55
C ARG A 42 -4.00 -11.75 6.16
N PRO A 43 -3.85 -12.94 5.56
CA PRO A 43 -4.18 -14.20 6.24
C PRO A 43 -3.39 -14.31 7.55
N GLY A 44 -4.06 -14.61 8.65
CA GLY A 44 -3.43 -14.70 9.98
C GLY A 44 -3.37 -13.39 10.77
N GLY A 45 -3.94 -12.30 10.23
CA GLY A 45 -3.96 -10.98 10.89
C GLY A 45 -2.96 -10.00 10.28
N GLY A 46 -3.05 -8.74 10.67
CA GLY A 46 -2.19 -7.69 10.12
C GLY A 46 -2.69 -7.12 8.80
N TRP A 47 -1.91 -6.15 8.31
CA TRP A 47 -2.16 -5.44 7.06
C TRP A 47 -0.91 -5.44 6.17
N ARG A 48 -1.11 -5.39 4.86
CA ARG A 48 -0.03 -5.31 3.87
C ARG A 48 -0.28 -4.18 2.90
N VAL A 49 0.79 -3.48 2.54
CA VAL A 49 0.85 -2.58 1.39
C VAL A 49 2.02 -3.02 0.50
N ARG A 50 1.75 -3.30 -0.77
CA ARG A 50 2.74 -3.77 -1.75
C ARG A 50 2.74 -2.87 -2.97
N ALA A 51 3.88 -2.24 -3.24
CA ALA A 51 4.12 -1.42 -4.42
C ALA A 51 5.06 -2.14 -5.40
N VAL A 52 4.68 -2.18 -6.67
CA VAL A 52 5.51 -2.65 -7.79
C VAL A 52 5.77 -1.45 -8.68
N LEU A 53 7.04 -1.08 -8.83
CA LEU A 53 7.46 0.06 -9.64
C LEU A 53 8.43 -0.43 -10.72
N PRO A 54 8.35 0.09 -11.96
CA PRO A 54 9.38 -0.10 -12.95
C PRO A 54 10.71 0.45 -12.42
N VAL A 55 11.77 -0.34 -12.55
CA VAL A 55 13.14 0.16 -12.34
C VAL A 55 13.65 0.61 -13.71
N GLY A 56 13.73 1.93 -13.93
CA GLY A 56 14.47 2.49 -15.07
C GLY A 56 15.95 2.08 -14.98
N ALA A 57 16.69 2.19 -16.10
CA ALA A 57 18.12 1.88 -16.12
C ALA A 57 18.80 2.56 -14.94
N THR A 58 19.53 1.75 -14.15
CA THR A 58 20.28 2.18 -12.97
C THR A 58 20.92 3.53 -13.23
N HIS A 59 20.60 4.53 -12.41
CA HIS A 59 21.34 5.78 -12.41
C HIS A 59 22.78 5.44 -12.02
N SER A 60 23.64 5.28 -13.03
CA SER A 60 25.08 5.23 -12.81
C SER A 60 25.48 6.59 -12.25
N ALA A 61 26.03 6.57 -11.04
CA ALA A 61 26.62 7.73 -10.39
C ALA A 61 27.75 8.34 -11.23
#